data_AF-A0A527FYA4-F1
#
_entry.id   AF-A0A527FYA4-F1
#
_cell.length_a   1.000
_cell.length_b   1.000
_cell.length_c   1.000
_cell.angle_alpha   90.00
_cell.angle_beta   90.00
_cell.angle_gamma   90.00
#
_symmetry.space_group_name_H-M   'P 1'
#
loop_
_entity.id
_entity.type
_entity.pdbx_description
1 polymer ?
#
loop_
_entity_poly.entity_id
_entity_poly.type
_entity_poly.pdbx_seq_one_letter_code
_entity_poly.pdbx_strand_id
1 'polypeptide(L)'
;YLSEAALHRKFGRNLQDREALTFGFDADFQIESYLRHQGMTFVDRFDANSYLYMTRSMDYFDLAADHGGRLADAFAGTKTRFCLVSFTSDWL
;
A
#
# COMPACT_ATOMS: atom_id res chain seq x y z
N TYR A 1 -3.78 5.39 4.15
CA TYR A 1 -2.93 5.68 2.97
C TYR A 1 -3.57 6.77 2.11
N LEU A 2 -2.78 7.61 1.44
CA LEU A 2 -3.23 8.63 0.49
C LEU A 2 -2.70 8.27 -0.91
N SER A 3 -3.48 8.52 -1.96
CA SER A 3 -3.01 8.45 -3.36
C SER A 3 -1.88 9.45 -3.60
N GLU A 4 -1.01 9.21 -4.59
CA GLU A 4 0.07 10.12 -4.99
C GLU A 4 -0.43 11.55 -5.24
N ALA A 5 -1.51 11.74 -6.00
CA ALA A 5 -2.08 13.06 -6.27
C ALA A 5 -2.52 13.77 -4.97
N ALA A 6 -3.06 13.02 -4.02
CA ALA A 6 -3.46 13.56 -2.73
C ALA A 6 -2.27 13.82 -1.79
N LEU A 7 -1.20 13.01 -1.89
CA LEU A 7 0.07 13.21 -1.19
C LEU A 7 0.75 14.49 -1.69
N HIS A 8 0.87 14.64 -3.02
CA HIS A 8 1.50 15.80 -3.66
C HIS A 8 0.71 17.08 -3.38
N ARG A 9 -0.62 17.05 -3.46
CA ARG A 9 -1.48 18.17 -3.09
C ARG A 9 -1.38 18.55 -1.61
N LYS A 10 -1.24 17.56 -0.72
CA LYS A 10 -1.24 17.78 0.73
C LYS A 10 0.11 18.27 1.25
N PHE A 11 1.22 17.83 0.67
CA PHE A 11 2.56 18.09 1.21
C PHE A 11 3.45 18.93 0.27
N GLY A 12 3.35 18.78 -1.05
CA GLY A 12 4.24 19.45 -2.00
C GLY A 12 5.72 19.30 -1.63
N ARG A 13 6.53 20.35 -1.86
CA ARG A 13 7.90 20.48 -1.33
C ARG A 13 7.96 21.44 -0.14
N ASN A 14 6.86 21.52 0.63
CA ASN A 14 6.77 22.48 1.71
C ASN A 14 7.60 22.03 2.91
N LEU A 15 8.43 22.93 3.42
CA LEU A 15 9.22 22.71 4.62
C LEU A 15 8.31 22.58 5.85
N GLN A 16 8.72 21.79 6.83
CA GLN A 16 8.02 21.70 8.11
C GLN A 16 8.59 22.74 9.08
N ASP A 17 7.76 23.68 9.52
CA ASP A 17 8.04 24.65 10.60
C ASP A 17 9.38 25.42 10.50
N ARG A 18 9.98 25.59 9.30
CA ARG A 18 11.30 26.24 9.12
C ARG A 18 11.48 26.94 7.77
N GLU A 19 12.34 27.96 7.75
CA GLU A 19 12.66 28.79 6.57
C GLU A 19 13.88 28.31 5.75
N ALA A 20 14.71 27.39 6.27
CA ALA A 20 15.94 26.94 5.61
C ALA A 20 16.21 25.43 5.79
N LEU A 21 16.87 24.81 4.81
CA LEU A 21 17.29 23.40 4.79
C LEU A 21 18.43 23.14 5.79
N THR A 22 18.37 22.02 6.50
CA THR A 22 19.40 21.59 7.45
C THR A 22 19.86 20.17 7.15
N PHE A 23 21.16 19.91 7.00
CA PHE A 23 21.68 18.56 6.72
C PHE A 23 21.68 17.64 7.96
N GLY A 24 20.57 17.58 8.70
CA GLY A 24 20.36 16.73 9.87
C GLY A 24 19.55 15.47 9.57
N PHE A 25 19.47 14.53 10.52
CA PHE A 25 18.66 13.30 10.41
C PHE A 25 17.16 13.49 10.72
N ASP A 26 16.74 14.72 10.98
CA ASP A 26 15.35 15.09 11.20
C ASP A 26 14.62 15.33 9.87
N ALA A 27 13.29 15.25 9.87
CA ALA A 27 12.50 15.49 8.67
C ALA A 27 12.54 16.99 8.30
N ASP A 28 13.19 17.33 7.19
CA ASP A 28 13.20 18.70 6.67
C ASP A 28 11.89 19.02 5.94
N PHE A 29 11.23 17.99 5.40
CA PHE A 29 9.98 18.12 4.64
C PHE A 29 8.79 17.50 5.36
N GLN A 30 7.62 18.12 5.20
CA GLN A 30 6.37 17.62 5.81
C GLN A 30 6.01 16.19 5.37
N ILE A 31 6.38 15.82 4.14
CA ILE A 31 6.19 14.46 3.62
C ILE A 31 7.02 13.42 4.38
N GLU A 32 8.26 13.75 4.76
CA GLU A 32 9.15 12.84 5.48
C GLU A 32 8.64 12.61 6.90
N SER A 33 8.17 13.67 7.56
CA SER A 33 7.56 13.60 8.87
C SER A 33 6.27 12.77 8.88
N TYR A 34 5.43 12.97 7.86
CA TYR A 34 4.22 12.16 7.67
C TYR A 34 4.57 10.67 7.45
N LEU A 35 5.50 10.37 6.56
CA LEU A 35 5.92 8.99 6.28
C LEU A 35 6.57 8.35 7.52
N ARG A 36 7.38 9.09 8.27
CA ARG A 36 7.98 8.62 9.52
C ARG A 36 6.90 8.30 10.56
N HIS A 37 5.94 9.18 10.75
CA HIS A 37 4.83 8.95 11.69
C HIS A 37 3.97 7.73 11.29
N GLN A 38 3.66 7.59 9.99
CA GLN A 38 2.95 6.41 9.48
C GLN A 38 3.78 5.12 9.65
N GLY A 39 5.09 5.18 9.42
CA GLY A 39 6.00 4.04 9.62
C GLY A 39 6.07 3.59 11.07
N MET A 40 6.21 4.52 12.01
CA MET A 40 6.20 4.20 13.45
C MET A 40 4.87 3.58 13.88
N THR A 41 3.75 4.18 13.46
CA THR A 41 2.40 3.65 13.75
C THR A 41 2.21 2.23 13.20
N PHE A 42 2.83 1.90 12.07
CA PHE A 42 2.79 0.57 11.50
C PHE A 42 3.60 -0.43 12.33
N VAL A 43 4.84 -0.08 12.69
CA VAL A 43 5.71 -0.94 13.51
C VAL A 43 5.09 -1.23 14.88
N ASP A 44 4.41 -0.25 15.49
CA ASP A 44 3.72 -0.43 16.78
C ASP A 44 2.54 -1.41 16.70
N ARG A 45 2.01 -1.67 15.50
CA ARG A 45 0.78 -2.46 15.30
C ARG A 45 1.01 -3.80 14.62
N PHE A 46 2.15 -4.00 13.97
CA PHE A 46 2.42 -5.19 13.17
C PHE A 46 3.64 -5.95 13.68
N ASP A 47 3.47 -7.26 13.80
CA ASP A 47 4.56 -8.21 13.99
C ASP A 47 5.29 -8.46 12.66
N ALA A 48 6.62 -8.43 12.71
CA ALA A 48 7.47 -8.58 11.53
C ALA A 48 7.31 -9.95 10.86
N ASN A 49 7.18 -11.04 11.64
CA ASN A 49 7.01 -12.37 11.08
C ASN A 49 5.68 -12.50 10.36
N SER A 50 4.61 -12.00 10.97
CA SER A 50 3.28 -11.94 10.38
C SER A 50 3.29 -11.19 9.04
N TYR A 51 4.02 -10.09 8.97
CA TYR A 51 4.21 -9.34 7.71
C TYR A 51 4.91 -10.16 6.63
N LEU A 52 5.98 -10.88 6.97
CA LEU A 52 6.70 -11.76 6.04
C LEU A 52 5.81 -12.89 5.52
N TYR A 53 5.02 -13.52 6.39
CA TYR A 53 4.13 -14.61 5.98
C TYR A 53 2.99 -14.09 5.09
N MET A 54 2.35 -13.00 5.48
CA MET A 54 1.22 -12.45 4.73
C MET A 54 1.63 -11.99 3.33
N THR A 55 2.76 -11.29 3.21
CA THR A 55 3.28 -10.84 1.90
C THR A 55 3.67 -12.02 1.01
N ARG A 56 4.34 -13.05 1.55
CA ARG A 56 4.65 -14.27 0.78
C ARG A 56 3.40 -15.01 0.33
N SER A 57 2.37 -15.09 1.18
CA SER A 57 1.09 -15.69 0.80
C SER A 57 0.40 -14.91 -0.32
N MET A 58 0.49 -13.58 -0.31
CA MET A 58 -0.03 -12.75 -1.41
C MET A 58 0.75 -12.98 -2.71
N ASP A 59 2.09 -13.02 -2.66
CA ASP A 59 2.94 -13.23 -3.83
C ASP A 59 2.74 -14.61 -4.48
N TYR A 60 2.45 -15.63 -3.68
CA TYR A 60 2.25 -17.00 -4.15
C TYR A 60 0.79 -17.33 -4.48
N PHE A 61 -0.13 -16.40 -4.28
CA PHE A 61 -1.54 -16.65 -4.57
C PHE A 61 -1.79 -16.68 -6.08
N ASP A 62 -1.99 -17.89 -6.61
CA ASP A 62 -2.43 -18.12 -7.98
C ASP A 62 -3.65 -19.06 -7.99
N LEU A 63 -4.83 -18.47 -8.07
CA LEU A 63 -6.08 -19.22 -8.16
C LEU A 63 -6.23 -19.97 -9.50
N ALA A 64 -5.58 -19.51 -10.57
CA ALA A 64 -5.71 -20.14 -11.87
C ALA A 64 -4.92 -21.45 -11.96
N ALA A 65 -3.84 -21.60 -11.17
CA ALA A 65 -3.00 -22.79 -11.13
C ALA A 65 -3.80 -24.08 -10.88
N ASP A 66 -4.75 -24.04 -9.94
CA ASP A 66 -5.62 -25.19 -9.60
C ASP A 66 -6.68 -25.49 -10.67
N HIS A 67 -6.87 -24.57 -11.62
CA HIS A 67 -7.89 -24.62 -12.67
C HIS A 67 -7.26 -24.64 -14.08
N GLY A 68 -6.14 -25.35 -14.24
CA GLY A 68 -5.50 -25.56 -15.55
C GLY A 68 -4.94 -24.28 -16.18
N GLY A 69 -4.61 -23.28 -15.36
CA GLY A 69 -4.11 -21.98 -15.79
C GLY A 69 -5.18 -21.02 -16.29
N ARG A 70 -6.47 -21.39 -16.21
CA ARG A 70 -7.59 -20.56 -16.67
C ARG A 70 -8.43 -20.09 -15.49
N LEU A 71 -8.20 -18.84 -15.06
CA LEU A 71 -8.92 -18.24 -13.92
C LEU A 71 -10.44 -18.31 -14.05
N ALA A 72 -11.00 -18.13 -15.25
CA ALA A 72 -12.45 -18.17 -15.48
C ALA A 72 -13.07 -19.51 -15.04
N ASP A 73 -12.31 -20.60 -15.14
CA ASP A 73 -12.80 -21.94 -14.82
C ASP A 73 -12.94 -22.12 -13.29
N ALA A 74 -12.24 -21.32 -12.47
CA ALA A 74 -12.42 -21.28 -11.01
C ALA A 74 -13.82 -20.81 -10.59
N PHE A 75 -14.51 -20.09 -11.48
CA PHE A 75 -15.85 -19.56 -11.24
C PHE A 75 -16.94 -20.31 -12.02
N ALA A 76 -16.58 -21.30 -12.85
CA ALA A 76 -17.55 -22.02 -13.66
C ALA A 76 -18.51 -22.84 -12.79
N GLY A 77 -19.82 -22.71 -13.05
CA GLY A 77 -20.87 -23.47 -12.33
C GLY A 77 -21.18 -22.99 -10.91
N THR A 78 -20.55 -21.92 -10.43
CA THR A 78 -20.87 -21.32 -9.14
C THR A 78 -22.28 -20.70 -9.13
N LYS A 79 -23.03 -20.91 -8.03
CA LYS A 79 -24.33 -20.26 -7.80
C LYS A 79 -24.19 -18.89 -7.12
N THR A 80 -22.98 -18.55 -6.67
CA THR A 80 -22.69 -17.32 -5.95
C THR A 80 -22.68 -16.13 -6.90
N ARG A 81 -23.29 -15.03 -6.49
CA ARG A 81 -23.19 -13.75 -7.20
C ARG A 81 -21.97 -12.99 -6.71
N PHE A 82 -21.13 -12.55 -7.63
CA PHE A 82 -19.94 -11.76 -7.32
C PHE A 82 -20.18 -10.28 -7.59
N CYS A 83 -19.57 -9.42 -6.78
CA CYS A 83 -19.46 -7.99 -7.04
C CYS A 83 -17.96 -7.67 -7.14
N LEU A 84 -17.55 -7.19 -8.31
CA LEU A 84 -16.19 -6.72 -8.55
C LEU A 84 -16.21 -5.19 -8.55
N VAL A 85 -15.38 -4.59 -7.71
CA VAL A 85 -15.20 -3.14 -7.64
C VAL A 85 -13.73 -2.86 -7.92
N SER A 86 -13.48 -1.96 -8.85
CA SER A 86 -12.14 -1.50 -9.19
C SER A 86 -12.09 0.02 -9.24
N PHE A 87 -10.90 0.57 -9.02
CA PHE A 87 -10.64 2.00 -9.08
C PHE A 87 -9.62 2.26 -10.18
N THR A 88 -9.90 3.20 -11.09
CA THR A 88 -8.97 3.55 -12.19
C THR A 88 -7.67 4.21 -11.69
N SER A 89 -7.65 4.67 -10.44
CA SER A 89 -6.49 5.25 -9.78
C SER A 89 -5.72 4.23 -8.93
N ASP A 90 -6.14 2.96 -8.89
CA ASP A 90 -5.37 1.91 -8.23
C ASP A 90 -4.19 1.53 -9.14
N TRP A 91 -2.98 1.57 -8.58
CA TRP A 91 -1.74 1.39 -9.34
C TRP A 91 -1.05 0.10 -8.88
N LEU A 92 -0.51 -0.63 -9.85
CA LEU A 92 0.28 -1.85 -9.68
C LEU A 92 1.77 -1.49 -9.52
#